data_AF-A0A2J2HAU8-F1
#
_entry.id   AF-A0A2J2HAU8-F1
#
_cell.length_a   1.000
_cell.length_b   1.000
_cell.length_c   1.000
_cell.angle_alpha   90.00
_cell.angle_beta   90.00
_cell.angle_gamma   90.00
#
_symmetry.space_group_name_H-M   'P 1'
#
loop_
_entity.id
_entity.type
_entity.pdbx_description
1 polymer ?
#
loop_
_entity_poly.entity_id
_entity_poly.type
_entity_poly.pdbx_seq_one_letter_code
_entity_poly.pdbx_strand_id
1 'polypeptide(L)'
;MSAADRRKLLSEIALYILEEVSARGGRARAKYLRSYRALEFWAGEDVARDVLKRLADGGYIKLEPNNTLVLLKEISTKMSIKEIEKLSLSIAKSLYKA
;
A
#
# COMPACT_ATOMS: atom_id res chain seq x y z
N MET A 1 16.29 12.10 5.22
CA MET A 1 14.84 12.04 5.52
C MET A 1 14.67 11.55 6.95
N SER A 2 13.87 12.21 7.79
CA SER A 2 13.66 11.74 9.16
C SER A 2 12.91 10.40 9.17
N ALA A 3 12.99 9.66 10.28
CA ALA A 3 12.21 8.43 10.41
C ALA A 3 10.72 8.69 10.19
N ALA A 4 10.19 9.79 10.75
CA ALA A 4 8.78 10.19 10.61
C ALA A 4 8.38 10.49 9.16
N ASP A 5 9.23 11.20 8.41
CA ASP A 5 8.98 11.49 7.00
C ASP A 5 8.96 10.22 6.15
N ARG A 6 9.85 9.26 6.47
CA ARG A 6 9.84 7.93 5.84
C ARG A 6 8.53 7.21 6.13
N ARG A 7 8.00 7.33 7.36
CA ARG A 7 6.71 6.74 7.73
C ARG A 7 5.56 7.28 6.94
N LYS A 8 5.52 8.60 6.81
CA LYS A 8 4.50 9.28 6.04
C LYS A 8 4.55 8.85 4.57
N LEU A 9 5.72 8.92 3.94
CA LEU A 9 5.91 8.55 2.54
C LEU A 9 5.45 7.12 2.26
N LEU A 10 5.90 6.15 3.06
CA LEU A 10 5.56 4.74 2.85
C LEU A 10 4.06 4.46 3.05
N SER A 11 3.40 5.20 3.95
CA SER A 11 1.96 5.05 4.20
C SER A 11 1.13 5.66 3.08
N GLU A 12 1.52 6.83 2.57
CA GLU A 12 0.86 7.52 1.45
C GLU A 12 0.95 6.68 0.17
N ILE A 13 2.14 6.16 -0.15
CA ILE A 13 2.30 5.34 -1.36
C ILE A 13 1.62 3.98 -1.25
N ALA A 14 1.55 3.39 -0.06
CA ALA A 14 0.77 2.19 0.18
C ALA A 14 -0.73 2.44 -0.07
N LEU A 15 -1.24 3.62 0.30
CA LEU A 15 -2.60 4.05 -0.04
C LEU A 15 -2.81 4.14 -1.56
N TYR A 16 -1.87 4.73 -2.29
CA TYR A 16 -1.94 4.80 -3.76
C TYR A 16 -1.88 3.42 -4.42
N ILE A 17 -1.12 2.47 -3.88
CA ILE A 17 -1.12 1.08 -4.35
C ILE A 17 -2.52 0.48 -4.21
N LEU A 18 -3.15 0.62 -3.04
CA LEU A 18 -4.48 0.07 -2.79
C LEU A 18 -5.54 0.73 -3.68
N GLU A 19 -5.48 2.05 -3.86
CA GLU A 19 -6.38 2.79 -4.75
C GLU A 19 -6.21 2.35 -6.21
N GLU A 20 -4.98 2.20 -6.70
CA GLU A 20 -4.71 1.78 -8.07
C GLU A 20 -5.19 0.34 -8.33
N VAL A 21 -5.07 -0.56 -7.35
CA VAL A 21 -5.64 -1.91 -7.44
C VAL A 21 -7.18 -1.85 -7.44
N SER A 22 -7.78 -0.98 -6.61
CA SER A 22 -9.24 -0.78 -6.54
C SER A 22 -9.79 -0.31 -7.88
N ALA A 23 -9.16 0.70 -8.47
CA ALA A 23 -9.50 1.25 -9.78
C ALA A 23 -9.38 0.22 -10.92
N ARG A 24 -8.62 -0.86 -10.73
CA ARG A 24 -8.46 -1.97 -11.68
C ARG A 24 -9.39 -3.15 -11.41
N GLY A 25 -10.43 -2.97 -10.59
CA GLY A 25 -11.40 -4.02 -10.25
C GLY A 25 -10.91 -4.96 -9.15
N GLY A 26 -10.00 -4.50 -8.30
CA GLY A 26 -9.58 -5.22 -7.09
C GLY A 26 -8.51 -6.30 -7.29
N ARG A 27 -7.97 -6.46 -8.50
CA ARG A 27 -6.90 -7.44 -8.78
C ARG A 27 -5.90 -6.93 -9.81
N ALA A 28 -4.61 -6.91 -9.48
CA ALA A 28 -3.56 -6.47 -10.40
C ALA A 28 -2.17 -7.01 -10.02
N ARG A 29 -1.26 -7.16 -11.00
CA ARG A 29 0.15 -7.48 -10.71
C ARG A 29 0.93 -6.24 -10.30
N ALA A 30 1.72 -6.34 -9.24
CA ALA A 30 2.51 -5.24 -8.67
C ALA A 30 3.34 -4.50 -9.73
N LYS A 31 4.04 -5.23 -10.60
CA LYS A 31 4.89 -4.67 -11.66
C LYS A 31 4.16 -3.76 -12.67
N TYR A 32 2.83 -3.84 -12.74
CA TYR A 32 2.02 -2.99 -13.61
C TYR A 32 1.42 -1.78 -12.89
N LEU A 33 1.55 -1.71 -11.57
CA LEU A 33 1.11 -0.56 -10.77
C LEU A 33 2.17 0.54 -10.86
N ARG A 34 1.73 1.76 -11.18
CA ARG A 34 2.63 2.94 -11.24
C ARG A 34 3.11 3.30 -9.84
N SER A 35 2.21 3.25 -8.86
CA SER A 35 2.48 3.48 -7.44
C SER A 35 3.56 2.54 -6.88
N TYR A 36 3.48 1.25 -7.19
CA TYR A 36 4.49 0.26 -6.77
C TYR A 36 5.86 0.50 -7.43
N ARG A 37 5.89 0.77 -8.75
CA ARG A 37 7.15 1.07 -9.46
C ARG A 37 7.81 2.37 -8.97
N ALA A 38 7.02 3.37 -8.60
CA ALA A 38 7.53 4.59 -7.98
C ALA A 38 8.19 4.29 -6.63
N LEU A 39 7.57 3.43 -5.81
CA LEU A 39 8.17 2.98 -4.54
C LEU A 39 9.48 2.20 -4.76
N GLU A 40 9.52 1.27 -5.72
CA GLU A 40 10.75 0.55 -6.08
C GLU A 40 11.86 1.52 -6.49
N PHE A 41 11.54 2.53 -7.31
CA PHE A 41 12.50 3.53 -7.76
C PHE A 41 13.02 4.41 -6.61
N TRP A 42 12.16 4.84 -5.68
CA TRP A 42 12.56 5.75 -4.60
C TRP A 42 13.20 5.08 -3.39
N ALA A 43 12.72 3.89 -3.03
CA ALA A 43 13.10 3.23 -1.77
C ALA A 43 13.76 1.86 -1.97
N GLY A 44 13.84 1.37 -3.20
CA GLY A 44 14.42 0.07 -3.54
C GLY A 44 13.39 -1.07 -3.52
N GLU A 45 13.72 -2.14 -4.24
CA GLU A 45 12.86 -3.31 -4.41
C GLU A 45 12.52 -4.01 -3.08
N ASP A 46 13.51 -4.14 -2.18
CA ASP A 46 13.30 -4.79 -0.89
C ASP A 46 12.27 -4.05 -0.02
N VAL A 47 12.31 -2.72 -0.03
CA VAL A 47 11.33 -1.88 0.69
C VAL A 47 9.96 -1.99 0.05
N ALA A 48 9.89 -2.01 -1.28
CA ALA A 48 8.61 -2.17 -1.99
C ALA A 48 7.95 -3.53 -1.68
N ARG A 49 8.75 -4.61 -1.68
CA ARG A 49 8.31 -5.95 -1.29
C ARG A 49 7.87 -6.00 0.18
N ASP A 50 8.61 -5.36 1.09
CA ASP A 50 8.23 -5.28 2.51
C ASP A 50 6.90 -4.55 2.70
N VAL A 51 6.67 -3.44 1.99
CA VAL A 51 5.38 -2.73 2.00
C VAL A 51 4.23 -3.65 1.57
N LEU A 52 4.39 -4.40 0.48
CA LEU A 52 3.38 -5.36 0.04
C LEU A 52 3.12 -6.45 1.08
N LYS A 53 4.18 -7.00 1.68
CA LYS A 53 4.07 -8.01 2.74
C LYS A 53 3.28 -7.46 3.93
N ARG A 54 3.59 -6.26 4.40
CA ARG A 54 2.90 -5.63 5.53
C ARG A 54 1.46 -5.24 5.22
N LEU A 55 1.15 -4.89 3.96
CA LEU A 55 -0.23 -4.71 3.51
C LEU A 55 -1.02 -6.02 3.53
N ALA A 56 -0.36 -7.14 3.19
CA ALA A 56 -0.97 -8.46 3.30
C ALA A 56 -1.18 -8.88 4.75
N ASP A 57 -0.16 -8.72 5.60
CA ASP A 57 -0.23 -9.01 7.05
C ASP A 57 -1.30 -8.15 7.74
N GLY A 58 -1.51 -6.91 7.28
CA GLY A 58 -2.57 -6.01 7.73
C GLY A 58 -3.97 -6.35 7.20
N GLY A 59 -4.10 -7.36 6.33
CA GLY A 59 -5.37 -7.80 5.76
C GLY A 59 -6.01 -6.79 4.80
N TYR A 60 -5.20 -5.94 4.16
CA TYR A 60 -5.66 -5.02 3.11
C TYR A 60 -5.68 -5.70 1.74
N ILE A 61 -4.70 -6.59 1.51
CA ILE A 61 -4.56 -7.37 0.28
C ILE A 61 -4.29 -8.84 0.61
N LYS A 62 -4.52 -9.69 -0.37
CA LYS A 62 -3.95 -11.02 -0.46
C LYS A 62 -2.88 -11.00 -1.56
N LEU A 63 -1.70 -11.52 -1.26
CA LEU A 63 -0.65 -11.74 -2.25
C LEU A 63 -0.79 -13.14 -2.84
N GLU A 64 -0.96 -13.20 -4.15
CA GLU A 64 -0.99 -14.40 -4.97
C GLU A 64 0.35 -14.58 -5.72
N PRO A 65 0.60 -15.75 -6.34
CA PRO A 65 1.80 -15.98 -7.13
C PRO A 65 2.05 -14.87 -8.18
N ASN A 66 3.33 -14.64 -8.47
CA ASN A 66 3.80 -13.59 -9.39
C ASN A 66 3.52 -12.14 -8.93
N ASN A 67 3.49 -11.91 -7.62
CA ASN A 67 3.18 -10.60 -7.02
C ASN A 67 1.84 -10.05 -7.53
N THR A 68 0.83 -10.91 -7.59
CA THR A 68 -0.53 -10.51 -7.91
C THR A 68 -1.22 -10.07 -6.61
N LEU A 69 -1.68 -8.83 -6.56
CA LEU A 69 -2.42 -8.27 -5.45
C LEU A 69 -3.92 -8.50 -5.69
N VAL A 70 -4.61 -8.97 -4.65
CA VAL A 70 -6.07 -9.01 -4.60
C VAL A 70 -6.52 -8.18 -3.40
N LEU A 71 -7.36 -7.16 -3.60
CA LEU A 71 -7.91 -6.38 -2.49
C LEU A 71 -8.83 -7.24 -1.63
N LEU A 72 -8.63 -7.17 -0.31
CA LEU A 72 -9.52 -7.78 0.68
C LEU A 72 -10.49 -6.77 1.29
N LYS A 73 -10.13 -5.48 1.23
CA LYS A 73 -10.94 -4.36 1.69
C LYS A 73 -11.06 -3.35 0.57
N GLU A 74 -12.29 -2.98 0.25
CA GLU A 74 -12.55 -1.94 -0.74
C GLU A 74 -12.19 -0.57 -0.13
N ILE A 75 -11.29 0.17 -0.78
CA ILE A 75 -11.09 1.58 -0.46
C ILE A 75 -12.12 2.36 -1.28
N SER A 76 -13.15 2.85 -0.61
CA SER A 76 -14.14 3.71 -1.25
C SER A 76 -13.61 5.13 -1.35
N THR A 77 -13.65 5.71 -2.54
CA THR A 77 -13.34 7.13 -2.78
C THR A 77 -14.38 8.08 -2.19
N LYS A 78 -15.47 7.57 -1.63
CA LYS A 78 -16.46 8.34 -0.85
C LYS A 78 -16.05 8.56 0.61
N MET A 79 -14.90 8.02 1.03
CA MET A 79 -14.36 8.25 2.37
C MET A 79 -14.08 9.73 2.60
N SER A 80 -14.50 10.23 3.75
CA SER A 80 -14.13 11.56 4.23
C SER A 80 -12.62 11.65 4.49
N ILE A 81 -12.08 12.88 4.49
CA ILE A 81 -10.66 13.13 4.81
C ILE A 81 -10.26 12.46 6.13
N LYS A 82 -11.13 12.53 7.15
CA LYS A 82 -10.91 11.90 8.46
C LYS A 82 -10.80 10.38 8.40
N GLU A 83 -11.54 9.73 7.49
CA GLU A 83 -11.46 8.30 7.26
C GLU A 83 -10.19 7.92 6.51
N ILE A 84 -9.78 8.72 5.53
CA ILE A 84 -8.51 8.57 4.82
C ILE A 84 -7.33 8.72 5.79
N GLU A 85 -7.37 9.70 6.69
CA GLU A 85 -6.36 9.91 7.73
C GLU A 85 -6.28 8.71 8.69
N LYS A 86 -7.43 8.20 9.15
CA LYS A 86 -7.47 7.00 9.99
C LYS A 86 -6.91 5.77 9.26
N LEU A 87 -7.24 5.61 7.99
CA LEU A 87 -6.76 4.51 7.16
C LEU A 87 -5.24 4.62 6.96
N SER A 88 -4.75 5.81 6.59
CA SER A 88 -3.32 6.11 6.47
C SER A 88 -2.57 5.82 7.76
N LEU A 89 -3.11 6.23 8.90
CA LEU A 89 -2.53 5.95 10.21
C LEU A 89 -2.55 4.46 10.58
N SER A 90 -3.58 3.73 10.17
CA SER A 90 -3.66 2.27 10.35
C SER A 90 -2.62 1.56 9.47
N ILE A 91 -2.47 1.97 8.22
CA ILE A 91 -1.44 1.48 7.31
C ILE A 91 -0.05 1.80 7.87
N ALA A 92 0.20 3.02 8.33
CA ALA A 92 1.45 3.38 8.98
C ALA A 92 1.76 2.41 10.14
N LYS A 93 0.79 2.14 11.02
CA LYS A 93 0.98 1.18 12.11
C LYS A 93 1.32 -0.23 11.63
N SER A 94 0.68 -0.74 10.57
CA SER A 94 1.04 -2.05 10.01
C SER A 94 2.42 -2.04 9.36
N LEU A 95 2.79 -0.91 8.73
CA LEU A 95 4.09 -0.69 8.12
C LEU A 95 5.26 -0.63 9.11
N TYR A 96 5.00 -0.50 10.42
CA TYR A 96 6.04 -0.39 11.45
C TYR A 96 5.94 -1.37 12.61
N LYS A 97 4.96 -2.28 12.62
CA LYS A 97 4.98 -3.40 13.57
C LYS A 97 6.21 -4.27 13.29
N ALA A 98 7.03 -4.45 14.34
CA ALA A 98 8.11 -5.43 14.40
C ALA A 98 7.55 -6.78 14.84
#